data_AF-A0A6C0UK40-F1
#
_entry.id   AF-A0A6C0UK40-F1
#
_cell.length_a   1.000
_cell.length_b   1.000
_cell.length_c   1.000
_cell.angle_alpha   90.00
_cell.angle_beta   90.00
_cell.angle_gamma   90.00
#
_symmetry.space_group_name_H-M   'P 1'
#
loop_
_entity.id
_entity.type
_entity.pdbx_description
1 polymer ?
#
loop_
_entity_poly.entity_id
_entity_poly.type
_entity_poly.pdbx_seq_one_letter_code
_entity_poly.pdbx_strand_id
1 'polypeptide(L)'
;MSPSTGVFGSESPKLSVGAFTGAIGDSVTVLPVVVAIAALTELSLSHLLLGFAVFQVVWGVRYGLPVSVEPMKALAALVIAGSLTTDELVVAGLLAGVILFTAGSTRTLRRVSHYVGEPVVRGVQLAVALLLLETGIRLSLGSPAFATLAVGVAAIVSVAGYRRASALVVLAVGFGVVIPQTGLPTPQVPNVAFVLPSLSAASPSALEGTAAQLAMTVGNAAVATSLLLSDYYDADVSPDELATSMGVMNLLAVPLGALPMCHGSGGVAGKYAFGARTAWSNIVLGTLYALAAVFAVGIVAAFPLSMLGVVLALVAVELGRAGFDTDARWFAVGVGLLGVVTNVGVAFVVGVVCYILWNRRSDATPPV
;
A
#
# COMPACT_ATOMS: atom_id res chain seq x y z
N MET A 1 -29.81 0.03 -2.14
CA MET A 1 -29.28 0.34 -3.49
C MET A 1 -29.22 -0.97 -4.24
N SER A 2 -29.95 -1.07 -5.36
CA SER A 2 -29.90 -2.25 -6.23
C SER A 2 -28.45 -2.45 -6.69
N PRO A 3 -27.86 -3.65 -6.61
CA PRO A 3 -26.57 -3.89 -7.24
C PRO A 3 -26.77 -3.68 -8.74
N SER A 4 -26.10 -2.68 -9.31
CA SER A 4 -25.98 -2.60 -10.76
C SER A 4 -25.29 -3.88 -11.20
N THR A 5 -25.98 -4.69 -11.99
CA THR A 5 -25.52 -5.97 -12.54
C THR A 5 -24.45 -5.79 -13.63
N GLY A 6 -23.59 -4.77 -13.48
CA GLY A 6 -22.69 -4.27 -14.51
C GLY A 6 -21.37 -5.02 -14.67
N VAL A 7 -21.16 -6.17 -14.02
CA VAL A 7 -19.98 -6.99 -14.29
C VAL A 7 -20.00 -7.52 -15.72
N PHE A 8 -21.20 -7.70 -16.27
CA PHE A 8 -21.46 -8.16 -17.63
C PHE A 8 -22.64 -7.37 -18.21
N GLY A 9 -22.38 -6.15 -18.69
CA GLY A 9 -23.30 -5.51 -19.64
C GLY A 9 -23.46 -6.36 -20.90
N SER A 10 -24.44 -6.03 -21.75
CA SER A 10 -24.82 -6.78 -22.97
C SER A 10 -23.68 -7.08 -23.96
N GLU A 11 -22.53 -6.41 -23.80
CA GLU A 11 -21.25 -6.84 -24.33
C GLU A 11 -20.35 -7.24 -23.16
N SER A 12 -20.30 -8.53 -22.85
CA SER A 12 -19.41 -9.06 -21.81
C SER A 12 -17.97 -8.61 -22.10
N PRO A 13 -17.32 -7.83 -21.22
CA PRO A 13 -15.96 -7.37 -21.47
C PRO A 13 -15.08 -8.60 -21.69
N LYS A 14 -14.33 -8.64 -22.79
CA LYS A 14 -13.46 -9.78 -23.11
C LYS A 14 -12.17 -9.68 -22.29
N LEU A 15 -11.66 -10.82 -21.84
CA LEU A 15 -10.31 -10.91 -21.32
C LEU A 15 -9.34 -10.39 -22.39
N SER A 16 -8.56 -9.36 -22.05
CA SER A 16 -7.67 -8.67 -22.98
C SER A 16 -6.23 -8.70 -22.49
N VAL A 17 -5.27 -8.44 -23.39
CA VAL A 17 -3.86 -8.25 -23.02
C VAL A 17 -3.73 -7.14 -21.95
N GLY A 18 -4.52 -6.08 -22.08
CA GLY A 18 -4.61 -4.98 -21.12
C GLY A 18 -5.02 -5.43 -19.70
N ALA A 19 -5.79 -6.51 -19.57
CA ALA A 19 -6.10 -7.07 -18.25
C ALA A 19 -4.85 -7.70 -17.59
N PHE A 20 -4.02 -8.41 -18.35
CA PHE A 20 -2.79 -9.01 -17.85
C PHE A 20 -1.73 -7.97 -17.53
N THR A 21 -1.45 -7.06 -18.47
CA THR A 21 -0.47 -5.99 -18.25
C THR A 21 -0.95 -5.06 -17.14
N GLY A 22 -2.25 -4.76 -17.09
CA GLY A 22 -2.89 -4.02 -16.01
C GLY A 22 -2.70 -4.64 -14.63
N ALA A 23 -2.84 -5.96 -14.50
CA ALA A 23 -2.55 -6.69 -13.27
C ALA A 23 -1.10 -6.51 -12.80
N ILE A 24 -0.14 -6.46 -13.74
CA ILE A 24 1.27 -6.17 -13.44
C ILE A 24 1.42 -4.74 -12.92
N GLY A 25 0.69 -3.77 -13.49
CA GLY A 25 0.74 -2.36 -13.10
C GLY A 25 0.43 -2.12 -11.62
N ASP A 26 -0.53 -2.86 -11.05
CA ASP A 26 -0.82 -2.82 -9.60
C ASP A 26 0.27 -3.52 -8.78
N SER A 27 0.71 -4.68 -9.26
CA SER A 27 1.70 -5.54 -8.59
C SER A 27 3.04 -4.85 -8.35
N VAL A 28 3.39 -3.87 -9.17
CA VAL A 28 4.57 -3.01 -8.98
C VAL A 28 4.60 -2.39 -7.59
N THR A 29 3.45 -2.03 -7.03
CA THR A 29 3.35 -1.40 -5.71
C THR A 29 3.15 -2.42 -4.58
N VAL A 30 2.46 -3.53 -4.86
CA VAL A 30 2.08 -4.55 -3.87
C VAL A 30 3.20 -5.52 -3.56
N LEU A 31 3.79 -6.14 -4.59
CA LEU A 31 4.72 -7.26 -4.40
C LEU A 31 5.99 -6.90 -3.63
N PRO A 32 6.66 -5.75 -3.90
CA PRO A 32 7.79 -5.29 -3.08
C PRO A 32 7.50 -5.28 -1.58
N VAL A 33 6.34 -4.75 -1.20
CA VAL A 33 5.95 -4.58 0.20
C VAL A 33 5.55 -5.92 0.82
N VAL A 34 4.79 -6.75 0.10
CA VAL A 34 4.38 -8.07 0.58
C VAL A 34 5.58 -9.00 0.77
N VAL A 35 6.51 -9.01 -0.18
CA VAL A 35 7.77 -9.79 -0.06
C VAL A 35 8.59 -9.28 1.11
N ALA A 36 8.69 -7.96 1.30
CA ALA A 36 9.43 -7.40 2.43
C ALA A 36 8.84 -7.81 3.78
N ILE A 37 7.52 -7.72 3.93
CA ILE A 37 6.84 -8.11 5.17
C ILE A 37 7.02 -9.61 5.44
N ALA A 38 6.80 -10.45 4.44
CA ALA A 38 6.99 -11.89 4.59
C ALA A 38 8.43 -12.29 4.93
N ALA A 39 9.43 -11.50 4.51
CA ALA A 39 10.84 -11.77 4.79
C ALA A 39 11.33 -11.19 6.12
N LEU A 40 10.67 -10.16 6.65
CA LEU A 40 11.13 -9.41 7.83
C LEU A 40 10.23 -9.59 9.07
N THR A 41 9.10 -10.27 8.92
CA THR A 41 8.13 -10.53 9.98
C THR A 41 7.72 -12.00 9.99
N GLU A 42 7.05 -12.42 11.05
CA GLU A 42 6.45 -13.74 11.22
C GLU A 42 5.14 -13.95 10.42
N LEU A 43 4.71 -12.94 9.65
CA LEU A 43 3.51 -13.05 8.84
C LEU A 43 3.69 -14.03 7.67
N SER A 44 2.72 -14.94 7.55
CA SER A 44 2.71 -15.95 6.49
C SER A 44 2.41 -15.32 5.12
N LEU A 45 3.35 -15.41 4.19
CA LEU A 45 3.17 -14.95 2.80
C LEU A 45 1.88 -15.48 2.17
N SER A 46 1.54 -16.75 2.40
CA SER A 46 0.33 -17.36 1.86
C SER A 46 -0.93 -16.62 2.31
N HIS A 47 -1.04 -16.30 3.60
CA HIS A 47 -2.20 -15.56 4.13
C HIS A 47 -2.24 -14.13 3.57
N LEU A 48 -1.08 -13.47 3.45
CA LEU A 48 -0.99 -12.15 2.85
C LEU A 48 -1.55 -12.17 1.43
N LEU A 49 -0.99 -13.03 0.58
CA LEU A 49 -1.36 -13.14 -0.83
C LEU A 49 -2.80 -13.63 -1.02
N LEU A 50 -3.31 -14.53 -0.18
CA LEU A 50 -4.72 -14.94 -0.22
C LEU A 50 -5.67 -13.80 0.11
N GLY A 51 -5.35 -12.96 1.11
CA GLY A 51 -6.13 -11.77 1.43
C GLY A 51 -6.24 -10.83 0.22
N PHE A 52 -5.10 -10.52 -0.40
CA PHE A 52 -5.07 -9.74 -1.65
C PHE A 52 -5.84 -10.44 -2.77
N ALA A 53 -5.68 -11.76 -2.93
CA ALA A 53 -6.34 -12.53 -3.98
C ALA A 53 -7.86 -12.43 -3.90
N VAL A 54 -8.42 -12.68 -2.71
CA VAL A 54 -9.85 -12.63 -2.46
C VAL A 54 -10.38 -11.22 -2.70
N PHE A 55 -9.76 -10.20 -2.09
CA PHE A 55 -10.31 -8.85 -2.17
C PHE A 55 -10.07 -8.16 -3.51
N GLN A 56 -9.03 -8.52 -4.27
CA GLN A 56 -8.91 -8.12 -5.67
C GLN A 56 -10.13 -8.60 -6.46
N VAL A 57 -10.51 -9.88 -6.34
CA VAL A 57 -11.69 -10.45 -7.02
C VAL A 57 -12.98 -9.80 -6.52
N VAL A 58 -13.20 -9.75 -5.21
CA VAL A 58 -14.43 -9.19 -4.61
C VAL A 58 -14.67 -7.76 -5.07
N TRP A 59 -13.66 -6.89 -4.97
CA TRP A 59 -13.83 -5.48 -5.34
C TRP A 59 -13.83 -5.27 -6.85
N GLY A 60 -13.08 -6.06 -7.62
CA GLY A 60 -13.17 -6.05 -9.08
C GLY A 60 -14.59 -6.37 -9.56
N VAL A 61 -15.21 -7.41 -9.01
CA VAL A 61 -16.61 -7.77 -9.30
C VAL A 61 -17.58 -6.73 -8.78
N ARG A 62 -17.44 -6.26 -7.53
CA ARG A 62 -18.40 -5.33 -6.92
C ARG A 62 -18.40 -3.95 -7.55
N TYR A 63 -17.24 -3.43 -7.96
CA TYR A 63 -17.16 -2.13 -8.63
C TYR A 63 -17.31 -2.25 -10.15
N GLY A 64 -17.01 -3.39 -10.75
CA GLY A 64 -16.95 -3.54 -12.21
C GLY A 64 -15.79 -2.77 -12.84
N LEU A 65 -14.80 -2.34 -12.04
CA LEU A 65 -13.73 -1.42 -12.44
C LEU A 65 -12.34 -1.99 -12.08
N PRO A 66 -11.26 -1.49 -12.71
CA PRO A 66 -9.87 -1.79 -12.35
C PRO A 66 -9.46 -1.14 -11.02
N VAL A 67 -10.12 -1.47 -9.92
CA VAL A 67 -9.78 -0.94 -8.59
C VAL A 67 -8.51 -1.59 -8.05
N SER A 68 -7.68 -0.83 -7.35
CA SER A 68 -6.50 -1.37 -6.65
C SER A 68 -6.91 -2.03 -5.32
N VAL A 69 -6.17 -3.06 -4.91
CA VAL A 69 -6.16 -3.56 -3.53
C VAL A 69 -4.71 -3.70 -3.12
N GLU A 70 -4.25 -2.73 -2.33
CA GLU A 70 -2.85 -2.52 -1.95
C GLU A 70 -2.67 -2.60 -0.43
N PRO A 71 -1.45 -2.92 0.07
CA PRO A 71 -1.14 -2.75 1.48
C PRO A 71 -1.32 -1.29 1.91
N MET A 72 -1.80 -1.08 3.13
CA MET A 72 -1.78 0.21 3.80
C MET A 72 -0.32 0.67 4.02
N LYS A 73 0.19 1.54 3.13
CA LYS A 73 1.63 1.84 3.01
C LYS A 73 2.30 2.32 4.30
N ALA A 74 1.63 3.11 5.14
CA ALA A 74 2.23 3.60 6.37
C ALA A 74 2.35 2.46 7.40
N LEU A 75 1.28 1.69 7.60
CA LEU A 75 1.32 0.51 8.49
C LEU A 75 2.33 -0.53 8.01
N ALA A 76 2.33 -0.84 6.70
CA ALA A 76 3.25 -1.77 6.08
C ALA A 76 4.71 -1.33 6.27
N ALA A 77 5.00 -0.05 6.10
CA ALA A 77 6.34 0.48 6.29
C ALA A 77 6.78 0.51 7.77
N LEU A 78 5.86 0.84 8.69
CA LEU A 78 6.15 0.85 10.11
C LEU A 78 6.48 -0.55 10.64
N VAL A 79 5.78 -1.60 10.18
CA VAL A 79 6.14 -2.97 10.55
C VAL A 79 7.47 -3.40 9.90
N ILE A 80 7.72 -3.04 8.63
CA ILE A 80 9.00 -3.32 7.95
C ILE A 80 10.18 -2.66 8.68
N ALA A 81 9.98 -1.43 9.16
CA ALA A 81 10.99 -0.69 9.90
C ALA A 81 11.19 -1.19 11.34
N GLY A 82 10.31 -2.08 11.83
CA GLY A 82 10.30 -2.58 13.20
C GLY A 82 9.72 -1.59 14.21
N SER A 83 9.03 -0.53 13.75
CA SER A 83 8.34 0.44 14.61
C SER A 83 6.97 -0.06 15.10
N LEU A 84 6.40 -1.05 14.41
CA LEU A 84 5.23 -1.81 14.87
C LEU A 84 5.59 -3.29 14.93
N THR A 85 5.13 -3.95 15.98
CA THR A 85 5.05 -5.41 16.02
C THR A 85 3.90 -5.91 15.14
N THR A 86 3.88 -7.20 14.82
CA THR A 86 2.79 -7.79 14.03
C THR A 86 1.44 -7.72 14.75
N ASP A 87 1.41 -7.93 16.07
CA ASP A 87 0.16 -7.82 16.83
C ASP A 87 -0.36 -6.37 16.83
N GLU A 88 0.52 -5.39 16.96
CA GLU A 88 0.16 -3.96 16.86
C GLU A 88 -0.31 -3.59 15.45
N LEU A 89 0.28 -4.18 14.41
CA LEU A 89 -0.17 -4.02 13.03
C LEU A 89 -1.59 -4.54 12.82
N VAL A 90 -1.91 -5.72 13.38
CA VAL A 90 -3.25 -6.32 13.34
C VAL A 90 -4.25 -5.38 14.03
N VAL A 91 -3.93 -4.91 15.24
CA VAL A 91 -4.78 -3.97 15.98
C VAL A 91 -4.97 -2.67 15.19
N ALA A 92 -3.88 -2.09 14.67
CA ALA A 92 -3.94 -0.85 13.90
C ALA A 92 -4.78 -0.99 12.63
N GLY A 93 -4.65 -2.13 11.93
CA GLY A 93 -5.47 -2.45 10.76
C GLY A 93 -6.95 -2.58 11.08
N LEU A 94 -7.29 -3.23 12.19
CA LEU A 94 -8.68 -3.36 12.64
C LEU A 94 -9.26 -2.00 13.07
N LEU A 95 -8.50 -1.19 13.81
CA LEU A 95 -8.93 0.16 14.19
C LEU A 95 -9.14 1.04 12.96
N ALA A 96 -8.22 1.02 12.00
CA ALA A 96 -8.39 1.69 10.72
C ALA A 96 -9.65 1.17 9.99
N GLY A 97 -9.88 -0.14 10.00
CA GLY A 97 -11.07 -0.77 9.43
C GLY A 97 -12.37 -0.26 10.04
N VAL A 98 -12.48 -0.24 11.37
CA VAL A 98 -13.65 0.29 12.09
C VAL A 98 -13.86 1.77 11.76
N ILE A 99 -12.80 2.57 11.79
CA ILE A 99 -12.89 4.02 11.57
C ILE A 99 -13.31 4.32 10.12
N LEU A 100 -12.74 3.63 9.13
CA LEU A 100 -13.09 3.81 7.73
C LEU A 100 -14.52 3.33 7.43
N PHE A 101 -14.92 2.19 7.98
CA PHE A 101 -16.28 1.68 7.84
C PHE A 101 -17.31 2.65 8.43
N THR A 102 -17.09 3.13 9.65
CA THR A 102 -18.00 4.06 10.33
C THR A 102 -18.02 5.43 9.64
N ALA A 103 -16.86 5.98 9.29
CA ALA A 103 -16.77 7.26 8.60
C ALA A 103 -17.42 7.22 7.20
N GLY A 104 -17.17 6.17 6.42
CA GLY A 104 -17.77 5.98 5.09
C GLY A 104 -19.28 5.75 5.16
N SER A 105 -19.76 4.85 6.02
CA SER A 105 -21.19 4.57 6.16
C SER A 105 -22.02 5.76 6.67
N THR A 106 -21.41 6.63 7.47
CA THR A 106 -22.02 7.89 7.95
C THR A 106 -21.80 9.07 7.02
N ARG A 107 -21.07 8.90 5.91
CA ARG A 107 -20.71 9.97 4.94
C ARG A 107 -19.97 11.15 5.57
N THR A 108 -19.13 10.86 6.56
CA THR A 108 -18.38 11.87 7.32
C THR A 108 -16.93 11.98 6.89
N LEU A 109 -16.42 11.09 6.04
CA LEU A 109 -15.01 11.09 5.63
C LEU A 109 -14.60 12.41 4.97
N ARG A 110 -15.45 12.93 4.07
CA ARG A 110 -15.26 14.23 3.41
C ARG A 110 -15.25 15.41 4.39
N ARG A 111 -15.90 15.29 5.55
CA ARG A 111 -15.85 16.34 6.58
C ARG A 111 -14.54 16.28 7.36
N VAL A 112 -14.02 15.08 7.61
CA VAL A 112 -12.77 14.88 8.37
C VAL A 112 -11.54 15.27 7.55
N SER A 113 -11.60 15.10 6.22
CA SER A 113 -10.48 15.38 5.32
C SER A 113 -9.99 16.83 5.35
N HIS A 114 -10.82 17.81 5.71
CA HIS A 114 -10.39 19.21 5.76
C HIS A 114 -9.53 19.56 7.00
N TYR A 115 -9.59 18.75 8.06
CA TYR A 115 -8.83 19.01 9.27
C TYR A 115 -7.38 18.50 9.19
N VAL A 116 -7.13 17.54 8.31
CA VAL A 116 -5.79 16.98 8.08
C VAL A 116 -5.20 17.67 6.85
N GLY A 117 -4.44 18.73 7.07
CA GLY A 117 -3.82 19.50 5.99
C GLY A 117 -2.94 18.64 5.09
N GLU A 118 -2.99 18.88 3.78
CA GLU A 118 -2.12 18.22 2.81
C GLU A 118 -0.63 18.22 3.23
N PRO A 119 -0.03 19.33 3.71
CA PRO A 119 1.37 19.34 4.12
C PRO A 119 1.69 18.35 5.24
N VAL A 120 0.73 18.06 6.12
CA VAL A 120 0.88 17.06 7.18
C VAL A 120 0.93 15.66 6.60
N VAL A 121 0.01 15.34 5.67
CA VAL A 121 -0.03 14.04 4.98
C VAL A 121 1.27 13.81 4.22
N ARG A 122 1.75 14.82 3.48
CA ARG A 122 3.02 14.78 2.76
C ARG A 122 4.20 14.57 3.71
N GLY A 123 4.20 15.21 4.87
CA GLY A 123 5.20 15.01 5.90
C GLY A 123 5.22 13.60 6.49
N VAL A 124 4.06 13.02 6.77
CA VAL A 124 3.94 11.61 7.21
C VAL A 124 4.48 10.67 6.12
N GLN A 125 4.17 10.92 4.84
CA GLN A 125 4.74 10.14 3.73
C GLN A 125 6.27 10.24 3.67
N LEU A 126 6.84 11.43 3.92
CA LEU A 126 8.30 11.61 4.00
C LEU A 126 8.91 10.85 5.18
N ALA A 127 8.30 10.91 6.38
CA ALA A 127 8.78 10.15 7.54
C ALA A 127 8.84 8.65 7.21
N VAL A 128 7.75 8.12 6.66
CA VAL A 128 7.64 6.71 6.28
C VAL A 128 8.65 6.34 5.19
N ALA A 129 8.82 7.19 4.18
CA ALA A 129 9.82 6.99 3.13
C ALA A 129 11.24 6.91 3.71
N LEU A 130 11.58 7.78 4.66
CA LEU A 130 12.90 7.78 5.30
C LEU A 130 13.13 6.52 6.14
N LEU A 131 12.13 6.04 6.89
CA LEU A 131 12.21 4.78 7.64
C LEU A 131 12.42 3.55 6.73
N LEU A 132 11.72 3.51 5.60
CA LEU A 132 11.93 2.47 4.59
C LEU A 132 13.31 2.57 3.94
N LEU A 133 13.79 3.78 3.67
CA LEU A 133 15.11 4.01 3.10
C LEU A 133 16.22 3.54 4.05
N GLU A 134 16.10 3.87 5.34
CA GLU A 134 17.03 3.41 6.38
C GLU A 134 17.07 1.88 6.44
N THR A 135 15.91 1.24 6.51
CA THR A 135 15.80 -0.22 6.51
C THR A 135 16.38 -0.82 5.23
N GLY A 136 16.10 -0.20 4.07
CA GLY A 136 16.61 -0.61 2.78
C GLY A 136 18.14 -0.55 2.69
N ILE A 137 18.75 0.53 3.19
CA ILE A 137 20.21 0.68 3.27
C ILE A 137 20.78 -0.39 4.18
N ARG A 138 20.23 -0.57 5.40
CA ARG A 138 20.69 -1.56 6.37
C ARG A 138 20.73 -2.97 5.79
N LEU A 139 19.66 -3.40 5.12
CA LEU A 139 19.60 -4.73 4.48
C LEU A 139 20.57 -4.87 3.31
N SER A 140 20.74 -3.80 2.52
CA SER A 140 21.66 -3.78 1.37
C SER A 140 23.11 -4.01 1.77
N LEU A 141 23.51 -3.57 2.97
CA LEU A 141 24.88 -3.73 3.48
C LEU A 141 25.26 -5.20 3.79
N GLY A 142 24.28 -6.10 3.94
CA GLY A 142 24.55 -7.51 4.25
C GLY A 142 25.34 -8.28 3.18
N SER A 143 25.18 -7.92 1.90
CA SER A 143 25.90 -8.50 0.78
C SER A 143 26.07 -7.46 -0.33
N PRO A 144 27.24 -6.79 -0.39
CA PRO A 144 27.53 -5.80 -1.42
C PRO A 144 27.35 -6.33 -2.84
N ALA A 145 27.69 -7.60 -3.09
CA ALA A 145 27.55 -8.21 -4.42
C ALA A 145 26.07 -8.24 -4.89
N PHE A 146 25.16 -8.73 -4.04
CA PHE A 146 23.74 -8.75 -4.35
C PHE A 146 23.12 -7.35 -4.42
N ALA A 147 23.54 -6.44 -3.54
CA ALA A 147 23.09 -5.05 -3.58
C ALA A 147 23.55 -4.35 -4.87
N THR A 148 24.82 -4.50 -5.28
CA THR A 148 25.34 -3.93 -6.53
C THR A 148 24.63 -4.50 -7.75
N LEU A 149 24.34 -5.81 -7.77
CA LEU A 149 23.54 -6.42 -8.84
C LEU A 149 22.15 -5.77 -8.92
N ALA A 150 21.45 -5.66 -7.79
CA ALA A 150 20.12 -5.06 -7.72
C ALA A 150 20.12 -3.59 -8.16
N VAL A 151 21.11 -2.80 -7.71
CA VAL A 151 21.28 -1.39 -8.12
C VAL A 151 21.55 -1.30 -9.61
N GLY A 152 22.41 -2.15 -10.16
CA GLY A 152 22.71 -2.20 -11.59
C GLY A 152 21.46 -2.48 -12.43
N VAL A 153 20.68 -3.50 -12.05
CA VAL A 153 19.39 -3.82 -12.68
C VAL A 153 18.42 -2.63 -12.60
N ALA A 154 18.25 -2.06 -11.41
CA ALA A 154 17.35 -0.92 -11.21
C ALA A 154 17.76 0.30 -12.06
N ALA A 155 19.06 0.57 -12.16
CA ALA A 155 19.61 1.66 -12.97
C ALA A 155 19.34 1.43 -14.46
N ILE A 156 19.62 0.23 -14.99
CA ILE A 156 19.37 -0.13 -16.38
C ILE A 156 17.88 0.05 -16.73
N VAL A 157 16.99 -0.50 -15.90
CA VAL A 157 15.53 -0.42 -16.12
C VAL A 157 15.05 1.04 -16.04
N SER A 158 15.61 1.83 -15.12
CA SER A 158 15.25 3.25 -14.97
C SER A 158 15.72 4.09 -16.16
N VAL A 159 16.95 3.88 -16.64
CA VAL A 159 17.50 4.58 -17.82
C VAL A 159 16.75 4.20 -19.09
N ALA A 160 16.26 2.96 -19.19
CA ALA A 160 15.40 2.52 -20.29
C ALA A 160 13.98 3.10 -20.26
N GLY A 161 13.66 3.97 -19.29
CA GLY A 161 12.34 4.64 -19.18
C GLY A 161 11.31 3.89 -18.35
N TYR A 162 11.62 2.69 -17.86
CA TYR A 162 10.69 1.83 -17.11
C TYR A 162 10.83 1.97 -15.59
N ARG A 163 11.08 3.19 -15.10
CA ARG A 163 11.39 3.47 -13.69
C ARG A 163 10.39 2.82 -12.71
N ARG A 164 9.10 2.88 -13.01
CA ARG A 164 8.04 2.30 -12.15
C ARG A 164 8.18 0.77 -12.04
N ALA A 165 8.63 0.08 -13.09
CA ALA A 165 8.80 -1.38 -13.06
C ALA A 165 10.11 -1.85 -12.39
N SER A 166 11.04 -0.94 -12.06
CA SER A 166 12.38 -1.28 -11.55
C SER A 166 12.35 -2.21 -10.34
N ALA A 167 11.51 -1.93 -9.34
CA ALA A 167 11.37 -2.77 -8.16
C ALA A 167 10.91 -4.21 -8.51
N LEU A 168 9.94 -4.33 -9.42
CA LEU A 168 9.43 -5.62 -9.86
C LEU A 168 10.49 -6.41 -10.65
N VAL A 169 11.29 -5.74 -11.49
CA VAL A 169 12.37 -6.39 -12.25
C VAL A 169 13.47 -6.85 -11.30
N VAL A 170 13.83 -6.07 -10.28
CA VAL A 170 14.79 -6.50 -9.25
C VAL A 170 14.27 -7.72 -8.49
N LEU A 171 12.99 -7.76 -8.13
CA LEU A 171 12.36 -8.96 -7.56
C LEU A 171 12.48 -10.16 -8.50
N ALA A 172 12.14 -10.00 -9.78
CA ALA A 172 12.21 -11.07 -10.77
C ALA A 172 13.64 -11.62 -10.91
N VAL A 173 14.65 -10.74 -10.95
CA VAL A 173 16.07 -11.15 -10.97
C VAL A 173 16.45 -11.86 -9.69
N GLY A 174 16.03 -11.35 -8.53
CA GLY A 174 16.34 -11.96 -7.23
C GLY A 174 15.75 -13.35 -7.10
N PHE A 175 14.51 -13.56 -7.58
CA PHE A 175 13.92 -14.90 -7.68
C PHE A 175 14.69 -15.80 -8.66
N GLY A 176 15.09 -15.27 -9.82
CA GLY A 176 15.91 -16.01 -10.79
C GLY A 176 17.25 -16.50 -10.24
N VAL A 177 17.85 -15.76 -9.30
CA VAL A 177 19.09 -16.15 -8.61
C VAL A 177 18.87 -17.33 -7.65
N VAL A 178 17.71 -17.41 -6.99
CA VAL A 178 17.47 -18.38 -5.91
C VAL A 178 16.69 -19.63 -6.35
N ILE A 179 15.94 -19.56 -7.46
CA ILE A 179 15.21 -20.70 -8.01
C ILE A 179 16.13 -21.92 -8.24
N PRO A 180 17.34 -21.78 -8.84
CA PRO A 180 18.25 -22.92 -9.01
C PRO A 180 18.71 -23.55 -7.69
N GLN A 181 18.69 -22.81 -6.59
CA GLN A 181 19.15 -23.24 -5.27
C GLN A 181 18.03 -23.90 -4.44
N THR A 182 16.79 -23.45 -4.66
CA THR A 182 15.60 -23.89 -3.90
C THR A 182 14.90 -25.10 -4.52
N GLY A 183 15.20 -25.42 -5.78
CA GLY A 183 14.56 -26.51 -6.51
C GLY A 183 13.17 -26.13 -7.03
N LEU A 184 12.37 -27.12 -7.41
CA LEU A 184 11.01 -26.87 -7.90
C LEU A 184 10.11 -26.40 -6.75
N PRO A 185 9.30 -25.34 -6.94
CA PRO A 185 8.36 -24.88 -5.92
C PRO A 185 7.38 -26.00 -5.57
N THR A 186 7.35 -26.37 -4.29
CA THR A 186 6.39 -27.33 -3.76
C THR A 186 5.11 -26.61 -3.37
N PRO A 187 3.93 -27.09 -3.82
CA PRO A 187 2.67 -26.47 -3.45
C PRO A 187 2.45 -26.59 -1.94
N GLN A 188 2.15 -25.48 -1.29
CA GLN A 188 1.72 -25.46 0.10
C GLN A 188 0.23 -25.11 0.17
N VAL A 189 -0.52 -25.90 0.95
CA VAL A 189 -1.91 -25.59 1.27
C VAL A 189 -1.89 -24.60 2.43
N PRO A 190 -2.37 -23.36 2.24
CA PRO A 190 -2.43 -22.40 3.33
C PRO A 190 -3.39 -22.92 4.40
N ASN A 191 -2.93 -23.03 5.65
CA ASN A 191 -3.85 -23.23 6.76
C ASN A 191 -4.70 -21.96 6.90
N VAL A 192 -5.94 -22.07 7.39
CA VAL A 192 -6.75 -20.91 7.73
C VAL A 192 -6.83 -20.87 9.24
N ALA A 193 -6.07 -19.95 9.85
CA ALA A 193 -6.13 -19.68 11.28
C ALA A 193 -6.72 -18.28 11.52
N PHE A 194 -7.59 -18.18 12.51
CA PHE A 194 -8.13 -16.89 12.93
C PHE A 194 -7.14 -16.26 13.93
N VAL A 195 -6.59 -15.12 13.58
CA VAL A 195 -5.70 -14.32 14.42
C VAL A 195 -6.56 -13.36 15.22
N LEU A 196 -6.78 -13.68 16.50
CA LEU A 196 -7.34 -12.73 17.45
C LEU A 196 -6.20 -11.86 17.99
N PRO A 197 -6.29 -10.52 17.88
CA PRO A 197 -5.27 -9.66 18.48
C PRO A 197 -5.28 -9.82 20.00
N SER A 198 -4.08 -9.89 20.59
CA SER A 198 -3.95 -9.74 22.03
C SER A 198 -4.43 -8.36 22.47
N LEU A 199 -5.15 -8.27 23.59
CA LEU A 199 -5.56 -6.98 24.17
C LEU A 199 -4.34 -6.10 24.51
N SER A 200 -3.18 -6.70 24.80
CA SER A 200 -1.94 -5.98 25.06
C SER A 200 -1.38 -5.25 23.84
N ALA A 201 -1.82 -5.62 22.64
CA ALA A 201 -1.39 -4.99 21.38
C ALA A 201 -2.17 -3.71 21.06
N ALA A 202 -3.20 -3.36 21.86
CA ALA A 202 -3.80 -2.03 21.86
C ALA A 202 -2.87 -1.02 22.54
N SER A 203 -1.74 -0.74 21.88
CA SER A 203 -0.66 0.11 22.37
C SER A 203 -0.74 1.53 21.80
N PRO A 204 0.01 2.49 22.39
CA PRO A 204 0.20 3.81 21.78
C PRO A 204 0.73 3.72 20.34
N SER A 205 1.67 2.81 20.06
CA SER A 205 2.22 2.60 18.72
C SER A 205 1.13 2.19 17.72
N ALA A 206 0.23 1.28 18.10
CA ALA A 206 -0.89 0.86 17.26
C ALA A 206 -1.85 2.04 16.97
N LEU A 207 -2.16 2.86 17.98
CA LEU A 207 -3.00 4.06 17.81
C LEU A 207 -2.34 5.11 16.91
N GLU A 208 -1.05 5.36 17.12
CA GLU A 208 -0.23 6.29 16.33
C GLU A 208 -0.12 5.84 14.87
N GLY A 209 0.17 4.55 14.64
CA GLY A 209 0.21 3.94 13.32
C GLY A 209 -1.15 4.02 12.62
N THR A 210 -2.24 3.79 13.35
CA THR A 210 -3.61 3.96 12.83
C THR A 210 -3.84 5.40 12.39
N ALA A 211 -3.50 6.38 13.22
CA ALA A 211 -3.71 7.80 12.91
C ALA A 211 -2.91 8.23 11.66
N ALA A 212 -1.62 7.86 11.61
CA ALA A 212 -0.76 8.12 10.46
C ALA A 212 -1.30 7.49 9.17
N GLN A 213 -1.78 6.25 9.25
CA GLN A 213 -2.36 5.56 8.11
C GLN A 213 -3.68 6.19 7.66
N LEU A 214 -4.56 6.55 8.57
CA LEU A 214 -5.84 7.19 8.24
C LEU A 214 -5.62 8.53 7.54
N ALA A 215 -4.68 9.34 8.02
CA ALA A 215 -4.29 10.61 7.40
C ALA A 215 -3.91 10.43 5.93
N MET A 216 -3.08 9.43 5.63
CA MET A 216 -2.68 9.12 4.26
C MET A 216 -3.81 8.49 3.43
N THR A 217 -4.66 7.66 4.05
CA THR A 217 -5.74 6.92 3.38
C THR A 217 -6.82 7.85 2.86
N VAL A 218 -7.20 8.88 3.62
CA VAL A 218 -8.23 9.85 3.21
C VAL A 218 -7.84 10.54 1.91
N GLY A 219 -6.62 11.06 1.83
CA GLY A 219 -6.13 11.73 0.61
C GLY A 219 -5.92 10.75 -0.54
N ASN A 220 -5.09 9.72 -0.35
CA ASN A 220 -4.65 8.88 -1.46
C ASN A 220 -5.69 7.80 -1.85
N ALA A 221 -6.18 7.04 -0.89
CA ALA A 221 -6.96 5.82 -1.16
C ALA A 221 -8.48 6.05 -1.19
N ALA A 222 -8.96 7.23 -0.77
CA ALA A 222 -10.36 7.62 -0.90
C ALA A 222 -10.54 8.75 -1.91
N VAL A 223 -10.03 9.96 -1.63
CA VAL A 223 -10.28 11.14 -2.48
C VAL A 223 -9.58 11.04 -3.85
N ALA A 224 -8.25 10.87 -3.87
CA ALA A 224 -7.51 10.78 -5.12
C ALA A 224 -7.94 9.56 -5.95
N THR A 225 -8.28 8.46 -5.29
CA THR A 225 -8.77 7.26 -5.98
C THR A 225 -10.13 7.48 -6.61
N SER A 226 -11.06 8.13 -5.90
CA SER A 226 -12.36 8.54 -6.46
C SER A 226 -12.19 9.41 -7.70
N LEU A 227 -11.31 10.41 -7.64
CA LEU A 227 -11.00 11.29 -8.79
C LEU A 227 -10.40 10.50 -9.95
N LEU A 228 -9.41 9.63 -9.71
CA LEU A 228 -8.82 8.80 -10.77
C LEU A 228 -9.82 7.83 -11.41
N LEU A 229 -10.78 7.29 -10.63
CA LEU A 229 -11.82 6.45 -11.18
C LEU A 229 -12.75 7.23 -12.11
N SER A 230 -13.06 8.49 -11.76
CA SER A 230 -13.78 9.42 -12.64
C SER A 230 -12.96 9.75 -13.89
N ASP A 231 -11.71 10.15 -13.73
CA ASP A 231 -10.86 10.65 -14.84
C ASP A 231 -10.45 9.56 -15.83
N TYR A 232 -10.23 8.33 -15.37
CA TYR A 232 -9.70 7.23 -16.19
C TYR A 232 -10.75 6.26 -16.70
N TYR A 233 -11.89 6.14 -16.00
CA TYR A 233 -12.90 5.13 -16.27
C TYR A 233 -14.33 5.69 -16.32
N ASP A 234 -14.49 7.02 -16.28
CA ASP A 234 -15.79 7.70 -16.29
C ASP A 234 -16.73 7.16 -15.20
N ALA A 235 -16.17 6.79 -14.04
CA ALA A 235 -16.89 6.11 -12.97
C ALA A 235 -16.99 6.98 -11.71
N ASP A 236 -18.22 7.32 -11.33
CA ASP A 236 -18.51 8.09 -10.11
C ASP A 236 -18.60 7.18 -8.87
N VAL A 237 -17.44 6.86 -8.30
CA VAL A 237 -17.34 6.15 -7.02
C VAL A 237 -16.92 7.13 -5.94
N SER A 238 -17.79 7.38 -4.97
CA SER A 238 -17.53 8.38 -3.93
C SER A 238 -16.41 7.98 -2.96
N PRO A 239 -15.68 8.94 -2.36
CA PRO A 239 -14.68 8.64 -1.31
C PRO A 239 -15.27 7.89 -0.11
N ASP A 240 -16.53 8.16 0.25
CA ASP A 240 -17.23 7.49 1.34
C ASP A 240 -17.52 6.01 1.02
N GLU A 241 -17.83 5.70 -0.25
CA GLU A 241 -17.99 4.30 -0.71
C GLU A 241 -16.66 3.56 -0.66
N LEU A 242 -15.56 4.18 -1.12
CA LEU A 242 -14.22 3.60 -1.04
C LEU A 242 -13.75 3.41 0.41
N ALA A 243 -14.06 4.35 1.31
CA ALA A 243 -13.75 4.17 2.73
C ALA A 243 -14.56 3.02 3.35
N THR A 244 -15.83 2.90 2.98
CA THR A 244 -16.67 1.80 3.47
C THR A 244 -16.12 0.45 3.03
N SER A 245 -15.75 0.29 1.75
CA SER A 245 -15.18 -0.97 1.24
C SER A 245 -13.82 -1.28 1.87
N MET A 246 -12.96 -0.27 2.05
CA MET A 246 -11.70 -0.43 2.78
C MET A 246 -11.96 -0.91 4.22
N GLY A 247 -12.93 -0.30 4.91
CA GLY A 247 -13.33 -0.73 6.24
C GLY A 247 -13.78 -2.20 6.28
N VAL A 248 -14.70 -2.58 5.39
CA VAL A 248 -15.19 -3.96 5.27
C VAL A 248 -14.04 -4.94 5.03
N MET A 249 -13.17 -4.69 4.06
CA MET A 249 -12.10 -5.65 3.76
C MET A 249 -11.08 -5.78 4.89
N ASN A 250 -10.75 -4.70 5.60
CA ASN A 250 -9.84 -4.80 6.73
C ASN A 250 -10.45 -5.60 7.88
N LEU A 251 -11.72 -5.35 8.21
CA LEU A 251 -12.43 -6.07 9.28
C LEU A 251 -12.60 -7.56 8.99
N LEU A 252 -12.67 -7.95 7.72
CA LEU A 252 -12.80 -9.35 7.31
C LEU A 252 -11.45 -10.04 7.09
N ALA A 253 -10.47 -9.34 6.50
CA ALA A 253 -9.22 -9.95 6.06
C ALA A 253 -8.16 -10.02 7.18
N VAL A 254 -8.03 -8.95 7.98
CA VAL A 254 -6.98 -8.85 9.00
C VAL A 254 -7.10 -9.97 10.05
N PRO A 255 -8.29 -10.35 10.54
CA PRO A 255 -8.42 -11.49 11.45
C PRO A 255 -8.08 -12.84 10.81
N LEU A 256 -8.00 -12.93 9.48
CA LEU A 256 -7.58 -14.12 8.75
C LEU A 256 -6.08 -14.09 8.41
N GLY A 257 -5.31 -13.22 9.06
CA GLY A 257 -3.87 -13.10 8.85
C GLY A 257 -3.48 -12.34 7.58
N ALA A 258 -4.42 -11.66 6.91
CA ALA A 258 -4.09 -10.77 5.81
C ALA A 258 -3.52 -9.43 6.33
N LEU A 259 -2.78 -8.74 5.47
CA LEU A 259 -2.34 -7.38 5.75
C LEU A 259 -3.53 -6.41 5.74
N PRO A 260 -3.41 -5.27 6.46
CA PRO A 260 -4.34 -4.16 6.26
C PRO A 260 -4.23 -3.62 4.83
N MET A 261 -5.38 -3.44 4.16
CA MET A 261 -5.48 -3.14 2.73
C MET A 261 -6.21 -1.82 2.44
N CYS A 262 -5.96 -1.20 1.29
CA CYS A 262 -6.65 0.00 0.81
C CYS A 262 -6.86 -0.02 -0.73
N HIS A 263 -7.67 0.92 -1.24
CA HIS A 263 -7.83 1.16 -2.68
C HIS A 263 -6.81 2.19 -3.17
N GLY A 264 -5.52 1.85 -3.20
CA GLY A 264 -4.47 2.83 -3.50
C GLY A 264 -4.62 3.51 -4.88
N SER A 265 -4.55 4.85 -4.91
CA SER A 265 -4.56 5.61 -6.17
C SER A 265 -3.37 5.26 -7.09
N GLY A 266 -2.24 4.88 -6.49
CA GLY A 266 -1.04 4.44 -7.22
C GLY A 266 -1.30 3.21 -8.09
N GLY A 267 -1.93 2.17 -7.54
CA GLY A 267 -2.28 0.96 -8.29
C GLY A 267 -3.42 1.17 -9.27
N VAL A 268 -4.38 2.06 -9.00
CA VAL A 268 -5.39 2.45 -10.00
C VAL A 268 -4.73 3.12 -11.20
N ALA A 269 -3.82 4.07 -10.95
CA ALA A 269 -3.02 4.71 -12.00
C ALA A 269 -2.08 3.71 -12.70
N GLY A 270 -1.51 2.76 -11.96
CA GLY A 270 -0.68 1.68 -12.48
C GLY A 270 -1.46 0.78 -13.43
N LYS A 271 -2.61 0.27 -13.00
CA LYS A 271 -3.54 -0.51 -13.83
C LYS A 271 -3.88 0.24 -15.11
N TYR A 272 -4.26 1.52 -15.01
CA TYR A 272 -4.61 2.32 -16.18
C TYR A 272 -3.44 2.51 -17.15
N ALA A 273 -2.27 2.89 -16.62
CA ALA A 273 -1.06 3.12 -17.41
C ALA A 273 -0.57 1.84 -18.11
N PHE A 274 -0.83 0.67 -17.53
CA PHE A 274 -0.52 -0.63 -18.11
C PHE A 274 -1.68 -1.20 -18.95
N GLY A 275 -2.73 -0.43 -19.25
CA GLY A 275 -3.76 -0.80 -20.21
C GLY A 275 -4.99 -1.50 -19.63
N ALA A 276 -5.15 -1.59 -18.30
CA ALA A 276 -6.39 -2.07 -17.71
C ALA A 276 -7.54 -1.11 -18.05
N ARG A 277 -8.66 -1.65 -18.51
CA ARG A 277 -9.90 -0.89 -18.76
C ARG A 277 -11.13 -1.53 -18.12
N THR A 278 -10.99 -2.74 -17.60
CA THR A 278 -12.10 -3.53 -17.04
C THR A 278 -11.67 -4.27 -15.79
N ALA A 279 -12.66 -4.73 -15.01
CA ALA A 279 -12.45 -5.56 -13.82
C ALA A 279 -11.66 -6.85 -14.06
N TRP A 280 -11.47 -7.29 -15.31
CA TRP A 280 -10.65 -8.47 -15.61
C TRP A 280 -9.23 -8.35 -15.08
N SER A 281 -8.67 -7.15 -15.01
CA SER A 281 -7.35 -6.94 -14.40
C SER A 281 -7.31 -7.36 -12.93
N ASN A 282 -8.39 -7.16 -12.19
CA ASN A 282 -8.54 -7.60 -10.80
C ASN A 282 -8.70 -9.11 -10.70
N ILE A 283 -9.47 -9.73 -11.59
CA ILE A 283 -9.66 -11.19 -11.60
C ILE A 283 -8.35 -11.91 -11.93
N VAL A 284 -7.64 -11.44 -12.95
CA VAL A 284 -6.31 -11.97 -13.32
C VAL A 284 -5.35 -11.80 -12.15
N LEU A 285 -5.28 -10.60 -11.56
CA LEU A 285 -4.37 -10.34 -10.46
C LEU A 285 -4.68 -11.19 -9.22
N GLY A 286 -5.96 -11.29 -8.86
CA GLY A 286 -6.38 -12.13 -7.74
C GLY A 286 -6.04 -13.60 -7.97
N THR A 287 -6.20 -14.09 -9.20
CA THR A 287 -5.79 -15.45 -9.58
C THR A 287 -4.28 -15.63 -9.46
N LEU A 288 -3.48 -14.67 -9.94
CA LEU A 288 -2.02 -14.72 -9.83
C LEU A 288 -1.56 -14.71 -8.37
N TYR A 289 -2.19 -13.92 -7.50
CA TYR A 289 -1.90 -13.92 -6.08
C TYR A 289 -2.32 -15.22 -5.39
N ALA A 290 -3.46 -15.82 -5.76
CA ALA A 290 -3.85 -17.13 -5.24
C ALA A 290 -2.85 -18.22 -5.62
N LEU A 291 -2.37 -18.22 -6.87
CA LEU A 291 -1.31 -19.14 -7.32
C LEU A 291 0.00 -18.87 -6.55
N ALA A 292 0.42 -17.62 -6.43
CA ALA A 292 1.62 -17.27 -5.67
C ALA A 292 1.51 -17.66 -4.19
N ALA A 293 0.33 -17.58 -3.58
CA ALA A 293 0.11 -18.01 -2.20
C ALA A 293 0.39 -19.51 -1.97
N VAL A 294 0.22 -20.32 -3.01
CA VAL A 294 0.44 -21.78 -2.99
C VAL A 294 1.88 -22.14 -3.38
N PHE A 295 2.46 -21.47 -4.38
CA PHE A 295 3.72 -21.89 -4.99
C PHE A 295 4.93 -21.02 -4.63
N ALA A 296 4.76 -19.77 -4.19
CA ALA A 296 5.87 -18.84 -4.04
C ALA A 296 6.52 -18.83 -2.64
N VAL A 297 5.94 -19.51 -1.66
CA VAL A 297 6.36 -19.45 -0.24
C VAL A 297 7.83 -19.78 -0.05
N GLY A 298 8.28 -20.95 -0.54
CA GLY A 298 9.67 -21.39 -0.40
C GLY A 298 10.66 -20.50 -1.16
N ILE A 299 10.26 -19.97 -2.31
CA ILE A 299 11.08 -19.09 -3.15
C ILE A 299 11.27 -17.72 -2.48
N VAL A 300 10.21 -17.17 -1.88
CA VAL A 300 10.28 -15.89 -1.16
C VAL A 300 11.12 -15.99 0.12
N ALA A 301 11.01 -17.10 0.85
CA ALA A 301 11.85 -17.33 2.04
C ALA A 301 13.36 -17.35 1.72
N ALA A 302 13.73 -17.72 0.49
CA ALA A 302 15.12 -17.75 0.04
C ALA A 302 15.59 -16.41 -0.58
N PHE A 303 14.71 -15.41 -0.73
CA PHE A 303 15.04 -14.19 -1.45
C PHE A 303 16.21 -13.42 -0.82
N PRO A 304 17.20 -12.93 -1.60
CA PRO A 304 18.37 -12.28 -1.01
C PRO A 304 18.00 -10.95 -0.34
N LEU A 305 18.14 -10.88 0.99
CA LEU A 305 17.76 -9.69 1.77
C LEU A 305 18.47 -8.41 1.31
N SER A 306 19.70 -8.49 0.80
CA SER A 306 20.40 -7.30 0.26
C SER A 306 19.82 -6.79 -1.05
N MET A 307 19.21 -7.65 -1.88
CA MET A 307 18.41 -7.17 -3.02
C MET A 307 17.09 -6.56 -2.54
N LEU A 308 16.49 -7.13 -1.49
CA LEU A 308 15.26 -6.61 -0.89
C LEU A 308 15.50 -5.20 -0.33
N GLY A 309 16.67 -4.96 0.25
CA GLY A 309 17.07 -3.63 0.69
C GLY A 309 17.03 -2.57 -0.42
N VAL A 310 17.51 -2.92 -1.61
CA VAL A 310 17.43 -2.05 -2.80
C VAL A 310 15.99 -1.85 -3.26
N VAL A 311 15.17 -2.92 -3.24
CA VAL A 311 13.74 -2.84 -3.54
C VAL A 311 13.03 -1.87 -2.58
N LEU A 312 13.30 -1.95 -1.28
CA LEU A 312 12.76 -1.02 -0.28
C LEU A 312 13.22 0.43 -0.51
N ALA A 313 14.49 0.63 -0.89
CA ALA A 313 14.99 1.96 -1.24
C ALA A 313 14.26 2.56 -2.47
N LEU A 314 13.91 1.73 -3.46
CA LEU A 314 13.11 2.17 -4.62
C LEU A 314 11.69 2.58 -4.20
N VAL A 315 11.04 1.78 -3.35
CA VAL A 315 9.71 2.10 -2.78
C VAL A 315 9.77 3.38 -1.95
N ALA A 316 10.80 3.54 -1.11
CA ALA A 316 11.05 4.74 -0.33
C ALA A 316 11.19 5.98 -1.21
N VAL A 317 11.92 5.87 -2.31
CA VAL A 317 12.12 6.96 -3.28
C VAL A 317 10.81 7.33 -3.99
N GLU A 318 9.95 6.36 -4.30
CA GLU A 318 8.61 6.64 -4.86
C GLU A 318 7.71 7.35 -3.85
N LEU A 319 7.65 6.85 -2.62
CA LEU A 319 6.85 7.45 -1.56
C LEU A 319 7.37 8.84 -1.17
N GLY A 320 8.69 9.04 -1.14
CA GLY A 320 9.31 10.31 -0.86
C GLY A 320 8.98 11.37 -1.91
N ARG A 321 8.90 11.01 -3.20
CA ARG A 321 8.44 11.93 -4.26
C ARG A 321 7.02 12.41 -4.01
N ALA A 322 6.12 11.52 -3.61
CA ALA A 322 4.75 11.90 -3.24
C ALA A 322 4.75 12.84 -2.02
N GLY A 323 5.67 12.64 -1.08
CA GLY A 323 5.84 13.53 0.07
C GLY A 323 6.42 14.92 -0.26
N PHE A 324 7.02 15.12 -1.43
CA PHE A 324 7.49 16.45 -1.89
C PHE A 324 6.47 17.20 -2.75
N ASP A 325 5.35 16.55 -3.09
CA ASP A 325 4.28 17.09 -3.93
C ASP A 325 3.33 17.98 -3.11
N THR A 326 3.83 19.14 -2.70
CA THR A 326 3.08 20.18 -1.99
C THR A 326 3.79 21.52 -2.12
N ASP A 327 3.06 22.62 -1.98
CA ASP A 327 3.66 23.97 -1.94
C ASP A 327 4.40 24.23 -0.62
N ALA A 328 3.96 23.62 0.47
CA ALA A 328 4.56 23.76 1.79
C ALA A 328 5.66 22.70 2.04
N ARG A 329 6.60 22.56 1.10
CA ARG A 329 7.62 21.50 1.10
C ARG A 329 8.43 21.45 2.39
N TRP A 330 8.84 22.59 2.91
CA TRP A 330 9.63 22.67 4.15
C TRP A 330 8.83 22.26 5.39
N PHE A 331 7.51 22.50 5.40
CA PHE A 331 6.63 22.01 6.44
C PHE A 331 6.58 20.48 6.41
N ALA A 332 6.36 19.91 5.23
CA ALA A 332 6.36 18.45 5.04
C ALA A 332 7.71 17.85 5.46
N VAL A 333 8.84 18.45 5.06
CA VAL A 333 10.18 18.02 5.49
C VAL A 333 10.33 18.06 7.01
N GLY A 334 9.86 19.13 7.66
CA GLY A 334 9.91 19.26 9.12
C GLY A 334 9.13 18.14 9.84
N VAL A 335 7.89 17.86 9.39
CA VAL A 335 7.10 16.73 9.91
C VAL A 335 7.79 15.40 9.60
N GLY A 336 8.34 15.24 8.40
CA GLY A 336 9.07 14.03 7.99
C GLY A 336 10.27 13.73 8.90
N LEU A 337 11.13 14.72 9.13
CA LEU A 337 12.30 14.61 10.01
C LEU A 337 11.90 14.37 11.47
N LEU A 338 10.86 15.06 11.95
CA LEU A 338 10.33 14.82 13.29
C LEU A 338 9.87 13.36 13.44
N GLY A 339 9.24 12.80 12.42
CA GLY A 339 8.77 11.41 12.42
C GLY A 339 9.90 10.39 12.52
N VAL A 340 11.05 10.67 11.90
CA VAL A 340 12.26 9.83 11.99
C VAL A 340 12.92 9.95 13.36
N VAL A 341 13.02 11.16 13.91
CA VAL A 341 13.73 11.41 15.19
C VAL A 341 12.90 10.98 16.40
N THR A 342 11.57 11.00 16.29
CA THR A 342 10.65 10.66 17.38
C THR A 342 9.85 9.41 17.06
N ASN A 343 8.65 9.57 16.50
CA ASN A 343 7.87 8.55 15.83
C ASN A 343 6.86 9.25 14.90
N VAL A 344 6.28 8.48 13.97
CA VAL A 344 5.37 9.01 12.95
C VAL A 344 4.06 9.57 13.55
N GLY A 345 3.58 9.01 14.67
CA GLY A 345 2.36 9.47 15.34
C GLY A 345 2.52 10.85 15.99
N VAL A 346 3.60 11.05 16.74
CA VAL A 346 3.97 12.33 17.33
C VAL A 346 4.15 13.38 16.23
N ALA A 347 4.86 13.03 15.16
CA ALA A 347 5.02 13.93 14.03
C ALA A 347 3.69 14.30 13.36
N PHE A 348 2.78 13.35 13.22
CA PHE A 348 1.43 13.60 12.72
C PHE A 348 0.66 14.57 13.64
N VAL A 349 0.60 14.30 14.95
CA VAL A 349 -0.14 15.15 15.91
C VAL A 349 0.42 16.57 15.95
N VAL A 350 1.75 16.70 16.10
CA VAL A 350 2.43 18.00 16.09
C VAL A 350 2.19 18.71 14.76
N GLY A 351 2.30 18.00 13.64
CA GLY A 351 2.02 18.52 12.31
C GLY A 351 0.60 19.08 12.18
N VAL A 352 -0.43 18.34 12.61
CA VAL A 352 -1.82 18.80 12.59
C VAL A 352 -1.99 20.07 13.44
N VAL A 353 -1.46 20.10 14.66
CA VAL A 353 -1.56 21.26 15.56
C VAL A 353 -0.89 22.48 14.92
N CYS A 354 0.34 22.33 14.42
CA CYS A 354 1.07 23.40 13.74
C CYS A 354 0.32 23.91 12.50
N TYR A 355 -0.25 23.00 11.70
CA TYR A 355 -1.02 23.35 10.51
C TYR A 355 -2.28 24.16 10.83
N ILE A 356 -3.04 23.74 11.85
CA ILE A 356 -4.25 24.46 12.29
C ILE A 356 -3.88 25.87 12.79
N LEU A 357 -2.81 26.00 13.56
CA LEU A 357 -2.34 27.29 14.06
C LEU A 357 -1.82 28.20 12.94
N TRP A 358 -1.18 27.63 11.91
CA TRP A 358 -0.74 28.35 10.72
C TRP A 358 -1.93 28.97 9.98
N ASN A 359 -2.92 28.15 9.61
CA ASN A 359 -4.07 28.62 8.82
C ASN A 359 -4.90 29.67 9.57
N ARG A 360 -5.10 29.51 10.88
CA ARG A 360 -5.79 30.52 11.71
C ARG A 360 -5.12 31.89 11.71
N ARG A 361 -3.80 31.96 11.52
CA ARG A 361 -3.06 33.23 11.43
C ARG A 361 -3.16 33.85 10.04
N SER A 362 -3.22 33.05 8.99
CA SER A 362 -3.40 33.52 7.60
C SER A 362 -4.80 34.09 7.36
N ASP A 363 -5.83 33.58 8.04
CA ASP A 363 -7.19 34.15 7.99
C ASP A 363 -7.33 35.44 8.83
N ALA A 364 -6.37 35.73 9.71
CA ALA A 364 -6.38 36.90 10.60
C ALA A 364 -5.64 38.13 10.03
N THR A 365 -4.99 38.02 8.86
CA THR A 365 -4.40 39.17 8.16
C THR A 365 -5.47 39.85 7.28
N PRO A 366 -5.83 41.12 7.53
CA PRO A 366 -6.78 41.83 6.66
C PRO A 366 -6.18 42.00 5.25
N PRO A 367 -7.02 42.01 4.20
CA PRO A 367 -6.55 42.30 2.85
C PRO A 367 -5.93 43.70 2.82
N VAL A 368 -4.70 43.80 2.33
CA VAL A 368 -3.97 45.06 2.13
C VAL A 368 -4.42 45.72 0.85
#